data_AF-A0A7W9C8C6-F1
#
_entry.id   AF-A0A7W9C8C6-F1
#
_cell.length_a   1.000
_cell.length_b   1.000
_cell.length_c   1.000
_cell.angle_alpha   90.00
_cell.angle_beta   90.00
_cell.angle_gamma   90.00
#
_symmetry.space_group_name_H-M   'P 1'
#
loop_
_entity.id
_entity.type
_entity.pdbx_description
1 polymer ?
#
loop_
_entity_poly.entity_id
_entity_poly.type
_entity_poly.pdbx_seq_one_letter_code
_entity_poly.pdbx_strand_id
1 'polypeptide(L)'
;MNLDRFILSVLRWADSSYSWRSFRGSRHINQTKGEYYRLLQAVRTDGAWEEWLLYMLTGVEETAQQTTRLVHSIRSLMQSYKVQMREQLPRIYSQDLLNNIFGHPYSKIAFVERDLNVSRITATRYLDELTRIGMMQKLKIGRENYYVNRELMALLGNAQSV
;
A
#
# COMPACT_ATOMS: atom_id res chain seq x y z
N MET A 1 -15.31 31.79 20.28
CA MET A 1 -14.72 30.43 20.40
C MET A 1 -13.24 30.57 20.08
N ASN A 2 -12.38 30.57 21.10
CA ASN A 2 -10.97 30.93 20.93
C ASN A 2 -10.23 29.88 20.11
N LEU A 3 -9.53 30.36 19.07
CA LEU A 3 -8.74 29.58 18.12
C LEU A 3 -7.75 28.63 18.84
N ASP A 4 -7.25 29.05 20.00
CA ASP A 4 -6.37 28.26 20.86
C ASP A 4 -7.02 26.95 21.36
N ARG A 5 -8.31 26.98 21.70
CA ARG A 5 -9.04 25.78 22.14
C ARG A 5 -9.30 24.82 20.99
N PHE A 6 -9.49 25.35 19.78
CA PHE A 6 -9.66 24.54 18.57
C PHE A 6 -8.32 23.86 18.21
N ILE A 7 -7.21 24.60 18.18
CA ILE A 7 -5.88 24.05 17.87
C ILE A 7 -5.45 23.02 18.93
N LEU A 8 -5.67 23.29 20.23
CA LEU A 8 -5.36 22.32 21.28
C LEU A 8 -6.25 21.08 21.23
N SER A 9 -7.50 21.20 20.79
CA SER A 9 -8.38 20.04 20.59
C SER A 9 -7.92 19.17 19.43
N VAL A 10 -7.47 19.77 18.33
CA VAL A 10 -6.90 19.06 17.17
C VAL A 10 -5.58 18.39 17.52
N LEU A 11 -4.69 19.07 18.25
CA LEU A 11 -3.42 18.50 18.70
C LEU A 11 -3.61 17.37 19.70
N ARG A 12 -4.54 17.52 20.66
CA ARG A 12 -4.85 16.47 21.65
C ARG A 12 -5.56 15.28 21.00
N TRP A 13 -6.38 15.51 19.97
CA TRP A 13 -6.98 14.46 19.16
C TRP A 13 -5.95 13.72 18.29
N ALA A 14 -4.95 14.43 17.77
CA ALA A 14 -3.84 13.86 17.00
C ALA A 14 -2.91 12.98 17.87
N ASP A 15 -2.68 13.34 19.13
CA ASP A 15 -1.80 12.61 20.06
C ASP A 15 -2.49 11.39 20.73
N SER A 16 -3.82 11.47 20.94
CA SER A 16 -4.61 10.42 21.59
C SER A 16 -5.01 9.25 20.68
N SER A 17 -4.83 9.35 19.37
CA SER A 17 -5.35 8.39 18.41
C SER A 17 -4.26 7.46 17.91
N TYR A 18 -4.01 6.32 18.59
CA TYR A 18 -3.08 5.26 18.13
C TYR A 18 -3.34 4.76 16.67
N SER A 19 -4.39 5.22 15.99
CA SER A 19 -4.68 5.02 14.56
C SER A 19 -3.84 5.90 13.61
N TRP A 20 -3.04 6.87 14.08
CA TRP A 20 -2.27 7.79 13.23
C TRP A 20 -1.19 7.15 12.36
N ARG A 21 -0.76 5.91 12.68
CA ARG A 21 0.24 5.19 11.88
C ARG A 21 -0.26 4.69 10.52
N SER A 22 -1.57 4.58 10.32
CA SER A 22 -2.13 4.02 9.08
C SER A 22 -2.54 5.08 8.04
N PHE A 23 -2.58 6.36 8.39
CA PHE A 23 -2.97 7.42 7.47
C PHE A 23 -1.78 8.02 6.72
N ARG A 24 -1.76 7.89 5.39
CA ARG A 24 -0.64 8.34 4.54
C ARG A 24 -0.37 9.85 4.58
N GLY A 25 -1.36 10.69 4.93
CA GLY A 25 -1.18 12.14 5.10
C GLY A 25 -0.19 12.52 6.20
N SER A 26 0.11 11.62 7.13
CA SER A 26 1.14 11.82 8.16
C SER A 26 2.58 11.85 7.62
N ARG A 27 2.83 11.29 6.42
CA ARG A 27 4.17 11.27 5.80
C ARG A 27 4.56 12.65 5.29
N HIS A 28 3.68 13.31 4.52
CA HIS A 28 3.96 14.65 4.00
C HIS A 28 4.33 15.57 5.17
N ILE A 29 3.50 15.60 6.22
CA ILE A 29 3.77 16.39 7.44
C ILE A 29 5.09 15.97 8.15
N ASN A 30 5.47 14.69 8.12
CA ASN A 30 6.74 14.23 8.70
C ASN A 30 7.98 14.63 7.86
N GLN A 31 7.86 14.73 6.54
CA GLN A 31 8.94 15.11 5.63
C GLN A 31 9.16 16.63 5.62
N THR A 32 8.08 17.41 5.74
CA THR A 32 8.10 18.88 5.81
C THR A 32 7.87 19.42 7.23
N LYS A 33 8.35 18.72 8.27
CA LYS A 33 8.22 19.17 9.68
C LYS A 33 8.68 20.60 9.91
N GLY A 34 9.80 21.01 9.31
CA GLY A 34 10.34 22.37 9.44
C GLY A 34 9.37 23.43 8.90
N GLU A 35 8.81 23.19 7.71
CA GLU A 35 7.81 24.07 7.10
C GLU A 35 6.48 24.04 7.85
N TYR A 36 6.06 22.86 8.34
CA TYR A 36 4.87 22.72 9.17
C TYR A 36 4.95 23.58 10.45
N TYR A 37 6.07 23.50 11.18
CA TYR A 37 6.25 24.32 12.39
C TYR A 37 6.45 25.81 12.06
N ARG A 38 7.10 26.14 10.95
CA ARG A 38 7.27 27.53 10.48
C ARG A 38 5.94 28.18 10.12
N LEU A 39 5.09 27.49 9.35
CA LEU A 39 3.76 27.96 8.96
C LEU A 39 2.81 28.02 10.16
N LEU A 40 2.88 27.06 11.10
CA LEU A 40 2.09 27.10 12.33
C LEU A 40 2.45 28.31 13.21
N GLN A 41 3.74 28.67 13.25
CA GLN A 41 4.19 29.86 13.97
C GLN A 41 3.79 31.15 13.24
N ALA A 42 3.86 31.20 11.91
CA ALA A 42 3.39 32.35 11.11
C ALA A 42 1.88 32.58 11.25
N VAL A 43 1.06 31.53 11.31
CA VAL A 43 -0.38 31.63 11.59
C VAL A 43 -0.65 32.24 12.96
N ARG A 44 0.17 31.90 13.98
CA ARG A 44 0.03 32.40 15.35
C ARG A 44 0.46 33.86 15.51
N THR A 45 1.42 34.31 14.71
CA THR A 45 2.06 35.61 14.88
C THR A 45 1.51 36.66 13.91
N ASP A 46 1.25 36.26 12.66
CA ASP A 46 0.91 37.17 11.54
C ASP A 46 -0.47 36.89 10.92
N GLY A 47 -1.20 35.88 11.41
CA GLY A 47 -2.52 35.53 10.87
C GLY A 47 -2.49 34.94 9.46
N ALA A 48 -1.36 34.37 9.01
CA ALA A 48 -1.15 33.79 7.69
C ALA A 48 -1.85 32.42 7.47
N TRP A 49 -3.17 32.36 7.68
CA TRP A 49 -3.98 31.13 7.58
C TRP A 49 -4.09 30.57 6.15
N GLU A 50 -3.94 31.43 5.14
CA GLU A 50 -4.02 31.06 3.73
C GLU A 50 -2.82 30.21 3.28
N GLU A 51 -1.61 30.58 3.69
CA GLU A 51 -0.37 29.83 3.38
C GLU A 51 -0.37 28.44 4.04
N TRP A 52 -0.91 28.35 5.26
CA TRP A 52 -1.08 27.08 5.96
C TRP A 52 -2.12 26.17 5.28
N LEU A 53 -3.22 26.75 4.79
CA LEU A 53 -4.25 26.00 4.06
C LEU A 53 -3.71 25.49 2.71
N LEU A 54 -2.97 26.32 1.97
CA LEU A 54 -2.31 25.92 0.73
C LEU A 54 -1.32 24.78 0.95
N TYR A 55 -0.49 24.86 1.99
CA TYR A 55 0.42 23.77 2.37
C TYR A 55 -0.32 22.44 2.66
N MET A 56 -1.43 22.49 3.39
CA MET A 56 -2.26 21.30 3.67
C MET A 56 -2.90 20.75 2.39
N LEU A 57 -3.40 21.62 1.50
CA LEU A 57 -3.98 21.22 0.22
C LEU A 57 -2.94 20.60 -0.71
N THR A 58 -1.72 21.16 -0.76
CA THR A 58 -0.59 20.58 -1.50
C THR A 58 -0.22 19.21 -0.96
N GLY A 59 -0.15 19.05 0.37
CA GLY A 59 0.13 17.75 0.98
C GLY A 59 -0.93 16.68 0.68
N VAL A 60 -2.20 17.08 0.61
CA VAL A 60 -3.31 16.20 0.19
C VAL A 60 -3.23 15.89 -1.30
N GLU A 61 -2.98 16.89 -2.15
CA GLU A 61 -2.85 16.72 -3.59
C GLU A 61 -1.70 15.77 -3.95
N GLU A 62 -0.51 16.00 -3.40
CA GLU A 62 0.66 15.15 -3.63
C GLU A 62 0.39 13.71 -3.16
N THR A 63 -0.19 13.54 -1.98
CA THR A 63 -0.53 12.21 -1.45
C THR A 63 -1.58 11.52 -2.32
N ALA A 64 -2.58 12.26 -2.81
CA ALA A 64 -3.62 11.74 -3.70
C ALA A 64 -3.05 11.36 -5.07
N GLN A 65 -2.17 12.17 -5.65
CA GLN A 65 -1.49 11.88 -6.91
C GLN A 65 -0.58 10.65 -6.79
N GLN A 66 0.22 10.57 -5.72
CA GLN A 66 1.08 9.41 -5.46
C GLN A 66 0.27 8.13 -5.27
N THR A 67 -0.81 8.19 -4.48
CA THR A 67 -1.70 7.05 -4.27
C THR A 67 -2.37 6.62 -5.58
N THR A 68 -2.82 7.58 -6.40
CA THR A 68 -3.41 7.34 -7.71
C THR A 68 -2.43 6.64 -8.65
N ARG A 69 -1.18 7.12 -8.74
CA ARG A 69 -0.12 6.50 -9.56
C ARG A 69 0.18 5.07 -9.11
N LEU A 70 0.23 4.82 -7.80
CA LEU A 70 0.42 3.47 -7.26
C LEU A 70 -0.72 2.53 -7.62
N VAL A 71 -1.97 2.96 -7.43
CA VAL A 71 -3.16 2.16 -7.77
C VAL A 71 -3.18 1.85 -9.27
N HIS A 72 -2.86 2.81 -10.13
CA HIS A 72 -2.74 2.57 -11.57
C HIS A 72 -1.64 1.57 -11.91
N SER A 73 -0.48 1.65 -11.24
CA SER A 73 0.64 0.72 -11.45
C SER A 73 0.28 -0.71 -11.05
N ILE A 74 -0.38 -0.88 -9.89
CA ILE A 74 -0.88 -2.19 -9.43
C ILE A 74 -1.92 -2.73 -10.40
N ARG A 75 -2.86 -1.88 -10.86
CA ARG A 75 -3.88 -2.28 -11.84
C ARG A 75 -3.25 -2.74 -13.15
N SER A 76 -2.25 -2.01 -13.66
CA SER A 76 -1.52 -2.36 -14.88
C SER A 76 -0.80 -3.70 -14.73
N LEU A 77 -0.11 -3.91 -13.62
CA LEU A 77 0.56 -5.17 -13.29
C LEU A 77 -0.44 -6.34 -13.25
N MET A 78 -1.59 -6.15 -12.63
CA MET A 78 -2.64 -7.17 -12.57
C MET A 78 -3.20 -7.52 -13.96
N GLN A 79 -3.34 -6.56 -14.87
CA GLN A 79 -3.75 -6.84 -16.25
C GLN A 79 -2.68 -7.61 -17.03
N SER A 80 -1.40 -7.25 -16.87
CA SER A 80 -0.29 -7.98 -17.48
C SER A 80 -0.26 -9.45 -17.02
N TYR A 81 -0.37 -9.69 -15.70
CA TYR A 81 -0.44 -11.03 -15.14
C TYR A 81 -1.65 -11.81 -15.66
N LYS A 82 -2.81 -11.16 -15.80
CA LYS A 82 -4.01 -11.80 -16.36
C LYS A 82 -3.77 -12.31 -17.78
N VAL A 83 -3.15 -11.51 -18.64
CA VAL A 83 -2.84 -11.90 -20.03
C VAL A 83 -1.86 -13.06 -20.05
N GLN A 84 -0.73 -12.93 -19.34
CA GLN A 84 0.31 -13.94 -19.33
C GLN A 84 -0.16 -15.28 -18.69
N MET A 85 -0.99 -15.24 -17.65
CA MET A 85 -1.60 -16.46 -17.08
C MET A 85 -2.55 -17.14 -18.08
N ARG A 86 -3.33 -16.38 -18.86
CA ARG A 86 -4.24 -16.95 -19.86
C ARG A 86 -3.46 -17.60 -21.01
N GLU A 87 -2.35 -17.02 -21.41
CA GLU A 87 -1.52 -17.55 -22.50
C GLU A 87 -0.69 -18.76 -22.09
N GLN A 88 0.01 -18.68 -20.95
CA GLN A 88 0.97 -19.71 -20.54
C GLN A 88 0.35 -20.81 -19.66
N LEU A 89 -0.72 -20.48 -18.93
CA LEU A 89 -1.30 -21.31 -17.88
C LEU A 89 -2.85 -21.41 -17.97
N PRO A 90 -3.45 -21.67 -19.16
CA PRO A 90 -4.89 -21.62 -19.36
C PRO A 90 -5.67 -22.62 -18.50
N ARG A 91 -5.06 -23.76 -18.13
CA ARG A 91 -5.71 -24.82 -17.33
C ARG A 91 -5.83 -24.49 -15.84
N ILE A 92 -4.98 -23.61 -15.31
CA ILE A 92 -4.99 -23.24 -13.89
C ILE A 92 -5.52 -21.82 -13.66
N TYR A 93 -5.66 -21.03 -14.73
CA TYR A 93 -6.15 -19.67 -14.64
C TYR A 93 -7.54 -19.64 -13.99
N SER A 94 -7.65 -18.88 -12.90
CA SER A 94 -8.90 -18.47 -12.30
C SER A 94 -8.79 -16.99 -11.89
N GLN A 95 -9.89 -16.26 -12.00
CA GLN A 95 -9.96 -14.89 -11.48
C GLN A 95 -9.68 -14.86 -9.97
N ASP A 96 -10.07 -15.90 -9.24
CA ASP A 96 -9.85 -16.01 -7.79
C ASP A 96 -8.38 -16.23 -7.46
N LEU A 97 -7.65 -17.01 -8.27
CA LEU A 97 -6.21 -17.20 -8.11
C LEU A 97 -5.46 -15.89 -8.33
N LEU A 98 -5.83 -15.15 -9.39
CA LEU A 98 -5.25 -13.83 -9.67
C LEU A 98 -5.55 -12.86 -8.51
N ASN A 99 -6.79 -12.82 -8.02
CA ASN A 99 -7.15 -11.95 -6.91
C ASN A 99 -6.39 -12.32 -5.63
N ASN A 100 -6.20 -13.61 -5.35
CA ASN A 100 -5.47 -14.09 -4.17
C ASN A 100 -4.00 -13.64 -4.18
N ILE A 101 -3.29 -13.77 -5.31
CA ILE A 101 -1.86 -13.38 -5.39
C ILE A 101 -1.64 -11.86 -5.32
N PHE A 102 -2.65 -11.05 -5.66
CA PHE A 102 -2.61 -9.59 -5.49
C PHE A 102 -3.14 -9.14 -4.11
N GLY A 103 -3.99 -9.95 -3.47
CA GLY A 103 -4.46 -9.72 -2.11
C GLY A 103 -3.40 -10.02 -1.05
N HIS A 104 -2.52 -10.99 -1.32
CA HIS A 104 -1.44 -11.39 -0.43
C HIS A 104 -0.07 -11.24 -1.11
N PRO A 105 0.67 -10.13 -0.88
CA PRO A 105 2.01 -9.94 -1.45
C PRO A 105 3.01 -11.05 -1.07
N TYR A 106 2.78 -11.68 0.09
CA TYR A 106 3.39 -12.93 0.52
C TYR A 106 2.30 -14.00 0.66
N SER A 107 2.30 -15.00 -0.21
CA SER A 107 1.38 -16.12 -0.14
C SER A 107 2.03 -17.34 0.51
N LYS A 108 1.23 -18.04 1.31
CA LYS A 108 1.48 -19.40 1.80
C LYS A 108 0.48 -20.32 1.12
N ILE A 109 0.81 -21.60 1.05
CA ILE A 109 -0.09 -22.63 0.50
C ILE A 109 -1.45 -22.60 1.22
N ALA A 110 -1.45 -22.41 2.54
CA ALA A 110 -2.66 -22.31 3.36
C ALA A 110 -3.60 -21.14 2.98
N PHE A 111 -3.09 -20.03 2.43
CA PHE A 111 -3.93 -18.93 1.98
C PHE A 111 -4.64 -19.28 0.68
N VAL A 112 -3.94 -19.94 -0.25
CA VAL A 112 -4.55 -20.42 -1.51
C VAL A 112 -5.57 -21.53 -1.23
N GLU A 113 -5.27 -22.45 -0.33
CA GLU A 113 -6.21 -23.50 0.10
C GLU A 113 -7.52 -22.89 0.62
N ARG A 114 -7.42 -21.90 1.50
CA ARG A 114 -8.58 -21.25 2.12
C ARG A 114 -9.38 -20.41 1.14
N ASP A 115 -8.69 -19.56 0.37
CA ASP A 115 -9.36 -18.55 -0.47
C ASP A 115 -9.94 -19.17 -1.74
N LEU A 116 -9.32 -20.23 -2.28
CA LEU A 116 -9.82 -20.94 -3.47
C LEU A 116 -10.59 -22.24 -3.13
N ASN A 117 -10.66 -22.61 -1.84
CA ASN A 117 -11.27 -23.86 -1.37
C ASN A 117 -10.77 -25.10 -2.11
N VAL A 118 -9.43 -25.19 -2.28
CA VAL A 118 -8.77 -26.29 -2.99
C VAL A 118 -7.90 -27.12 -2.04
N SER A 119 -7.61 -28.37 -2.43
CA SER A 119 -6.68 -29.20 -1.67
C SER A 119 -5.26 -28.63 -1.66
N ARG A 120 -4.50 -28.98 -0.61
CA ARG A 120 -3.09 -28.61 -0.48
C ARG A 120 -2.23 -28.96 -1.68
N ILE A 121 -2.49 -30.11 -2.29
CA ILE A 121 -1.76 -30.58 -3.48
C ILE A 121 -2.05 -29.64 -4.66
N THR A 122 -3.31 -29.27 -4.87
CA THR A 122 -3.72 -28.35 -5.93
C THR A 122 -3.18 -26.94 -5.72
N ALA A 123 -3.26 -26.41 -4.49
CA ALA A 123 -2.68 -25.11 -4.13
C ALA A 123 -1.16 -25.06 -4.38
N THR A 124 -0.45 -26.12 -3.98
CA THR A 124 1.00 -26.24 -4.22
C THR A 124 1.30 -26.25 -5.72
N ARG A 125 0.55 -27.02 -6.51
CA ARG A 125 0.70 -27.05 -7.97
C ARG A 125 0.48 -25.67 -8.60
N TYR A 126 -0.55 -24.93 -8.19
CA TYR A 126 -0.79 -23.57 -8.70
C TYR A 126 0.37 -22.62 -8.41
N LEU A 127 0.86 -22.61 -7.17
CA LEU A 127 1.97 -21.75 -6.76
C LEU A 127 3.29 -22.13 -7.43
N ASP A 128 3.56 -23.43 -7.62
CA ASP A 128 4.77 -23.90 -8.30
C ASP A 128 4.71 -23.57 -9.81
N GLU A 129 3.55 -23.68 -10.47
CA GLU A 129 3.37 -23.23 -11.87
C GLU A 129 3.53 -21.72 -12.03
N LEU A 130 2.97 -20.92 -11.12
CA LEU A 130 3.17 -19.47 -11.09
C LEU A 130 4.64 -19.09 -10.87
N THR A 131 5.36 -19.89 -10.07
CA THR A 131 6.81 -19.73 -9.88
C THR A 131 7.58 -20.10 -11.14
N ARG A 132 7.16 -21.15 -11.86
CA ARG A 132 7.78 -21.60 -13.12
C ARG A 132 7.75 -20.52 -14.20
N ILE A 133 6.68 -19.74 -14.28
CA ILE A 133 6.54 -18.64 -15.26
C ILE A 133 7.10 -17.31 -14.75
N GLY A 134 7.76 -17.29 -13.58
CA GLY A 134 8.42 -16.12 -13.03
C GLY A 134 7.52 -15.10 -12.32
N MET A 135 6.21 -15.34 -12.23
CA MET A 135 5.26 -14.42 -11.57
C MET A 135 5.38 -14.41 -10.05
N MET A 136 5.86 -15.52 -9.47
CA MET A 136 6.12 -15.65 -8.05
C MET A 136 7.53 -16.20 -7.83
N GLN A 137 8.09 -15.93 -6.66
CA GLN A 137 9.33 -16.55 -6.21
C GLN A 137 9.10 -17.38 -4.97
N LYS A 138 9.53 -18.64 -5.02
CA LYS A 138 9.56 -19.52 -3.86
C LYS A 138 10.76 -19.19 -2.97
N LEU A 139 10.49 -18.86 -1.72
CA LEU A 139 11.48 -18.62 -0.67
C LEU A 139 11.28 -19.65 0.44
N LYS A 140 12.35 -20.33 0.82
CA LYS A 140 12.34 -21.26 1.95
C LYS A 140 12.89 -20.55 3.18
N ILE A 141 12.04 -20.34 4.19
CA ILE A 141 12.43 -19.72 5.45
C ILE A 141 12.14 -20.72 6.57
N GLY A 142 13.21 -21.26 7.16
CA GLY A 142 13.12 -22.34 8.14
C GLY A 142 12.48 -23.61 7.56
N ARG A 143 11.33 -24.01 8.13
CA ARG A 143 10.58 -25.21 7.72
C ARG A 143 9.42 -24.91 6.75
N GLU A 144 9.15 -23.64 6.47
CA GLU A 144 8.02 -23.22 5.64
C GLU A 144 8.46 -22.67 4.27
N ASN A 145 7.60 -22.91 3.27
CA ASN A 145 7.75 -22.35 1.92
C ASN A 145 6.84 -21.13 1.78
N TYR A 146 7.42 -20.02 1.36
CA TYR A 146 6.75 -18.76 1.06
C TYR A 146 6.80 -18.50 -0.44
N TYR A 147 5.75 -17.91 -0.97
CA TYR A 147 5.67 -17.51 -2.37
C TYR A 147 5.47 -16.01 -2.42
N VAL A 148 6.42 -15.30 -3.03
CA VAL A 148 6.45 -13.84 -3.01
C VAL A 148 6.26 -13.30 -4.41
N ASN A 149 5.33 -12.37 -4.57
CA ASN A 149 5.21 -11.59 -5.80
C ASN A 149 6.20 -10.42 -5.75
N ARG A 150 7.37 -10.60 -6.36
CA ARG A 150 8.46 -9.60 -6.33
C ARG A 150 8.05 -8.27 -6.96
N GLU A 151 7.34 -8.31 -8.08
CA GLU A 151 6.93 -7.10 -8.80
C GLU A 151 5.93 -6.28 -7.99
N LEU A 152 4.94 -6.94 -7.40
CA LEU A 152 3.99 -6.29 -6.50
C LEU A 152 4.69 -5.73 -5.25
N MET A 153 5.61 -6.50 -4.66
CA MET A 153 6.40 -6.05 -3.51
C MET A 153 7.28 -4.84 -3.85
N ALA A 154 7.86 -4.79 -5.05
CA ALA A 154 8.63 -3.63 -5.50
C ALA A 154 7.73 -2.40 -5.67
N LEU A 155 6.53 -2.53 -6.25
CA LEU A 155 5.56 -1.43 -6.35
C LEU A 155 5.13 -0.92 -4.97
N LEU A 156 4.84 -1.82 -4.04
CA LEU A 156 4.46 -1.46 -2.68
C LEU A 156 5.63 -0.88 -1.86
N GLY A 157 6.86 -1.36 -2.09
CA GLY A 157 8.08 -0.89 -1.44
C GLY A 157 8.55 0.48 -1.94
N ASN A 158 8.43 0.75 -3.24
CA ASN A 158 8.72 2.07 -3.81
C ASN A 158 7.76 3.14 -3.26
N ALA A 159 6.51 2.78 -2.98
CA ALA A 159 5.57 3.65 -2.28
C ALA A 159 5.92 3.91 -0.80
N GLN A 160 6.91 3.22 -0.24
CA GLN A 160 7.42 3.45 1.13
C GLN A 160 8.72 4.25 1.18
N SER A 161 9.43 4.34 0.05
CA SER A 161 10.85 4.75 -0.01
C SER A 161 11.07 6.16 -0.60
N VAL A 162 10.00 6.89 -0.91
CA VAL A 162 10.02 8.28 -1.39
C VAL A 162 9.08 9.11 -0.52
#